data_AF-Q29N13-F1
#
_entry.id   AF-Q29N13-F1
#
_cell.length_a   1.000
_cell.length_b   1.000
_cell.length_c   1.000
_cell.angle_alpha   90.00
_cell.angle_beta   90.00
_cell.angle_gamma   90.00
#
_symmetry.space_group_name_H-M   'P 1'
#
loop_
_entity.id
_entity.type
_entity.pdbx_description
1 polymer ?
#
loop_
_entity_poly.entity_id
_entity_poly.type
_entity_poly.pdbx_seq_one_letter_code
_entity_poly.pdbx_strand_id
1 'polypeptide(L)'
;MSQYVAKATALANNLAALARPQLKEFWKYAKVELSPPLPGDFQKLQTAAKSTKKLKTDVKGLGGRLGQVTVREAWLNILVTVEVVTWFYMGEVIGRRHFVGYKV
;
A
#
# COMPACT_ATOMS: atom_id res chain seq x y z
N MET A 1 -35.10 0.13 -27.47
CA MET A 1 -33.70 -0.28 -27.20
C MET A 1 -32.69 0.85 -27.46
N SER A 2 -32.76 1.60 -28.58
CA SER A 2 -31.79 2.68 -28.89
C SER A 2 -31.75 3.84 -27.88
N GLN A 3 -32.91 4.25 -27.36
CA GLN A 3 -33.02 5.34 -26.36
C GLN A 3 -32.34 5.00 -25.03
N TYR A 4 -32.38 3.74 -24.60
CA TYR A 4 -31.70 3.29 -23.36
C TYR A 4 -30.19 3.20 -23.55
N VAL A 5 -29.74 2.78 -24.73
CA VAL A 5 -28.31 2.78 -25.09
C VAL A 5 -27.76 4.21 -25.12
N ALA A 6 -28.50 5.17 -25.70
CA ALA A 6 -28.12 6.58 -25.72
C ALA A 6 -28.07 7.21 -24.31
N LYS A 7 -28.99 6.83 -23.42
CA LYS A 7 -28.96 7.27 -22.01
C LYS A 7 -27.83 6.62 -21.22
N ALA A 8 -27.52 5.35 -21.49
CA ALA A 8 -26.40 4.65 -20.85
C ALA A 8 -25.04 5.24 -21.26
N THR A 9 -24.85 5.58 -22.54
CA THR A 9 -23.62 6.25 -23.00
C THR A 9 -23.49 7.66 -22.44
N ALA A 10 -24.60 8.41 -22.32
CA ALA A 10 -24.59 9.70 -21.65
C ALA A 10 -24.19 9.58 -20.17
N LEU A 11 -24.72 8.58 -19.44
CA LEU A 11 -24.34 8.30 -18.06
C LEU A 11 -22.85 7.94 -17.95
N ALA A 12 -22.34 7.08 -18.82
CA ALA A 12 -20.92 6.69 -18.83
C ALA A 12 -20.00 7.88 -19.09
N ASN A 13 -20.37 8.78 -20.01
CA ASN A 13 -19.60 9.99 -20.30
C ASN A 13 -19.58 10.96 -19.11
N ASN A 14 -20.71 11.11 -18.41
CA ASN A 14 -20.79 11.92 -17.19
C ASN A 14 -19.95 11.31 -16.06
N LEU A 15 -20.04 10.00 -15.84
CA LEU A 15 -19.20 9.31 -14.86
C LEU A 15 -17.71 9.43 -15.19
N ALA A 16 -17.34 9.31 -16.46
CA ALA A 16 -15.96 9.51 -16.91
C ALA A 16 -15.51 10.96 -16.67
N ALA A 17 -16.37 11.95 -16.92
CA ALA A 17 -16.06 13.35 -16.66
C ALA A 17 -15.82 13.62 -15.17
N LEU A 18 -16.59 12.98 -14.28
CA LEU A 18 -16.45 13.10 -12.83
C LEU A 18 -15.22 12.33 -12.29
N ALA A 19 -14.91 11.16 -12.86
CA ALA A 19 -13.79 10.33 -12.41
C ALA A 19 -12.42 10.87 -12.85
N ARG A 20 -12.34 11.55 -14.01
CA ARG A 20 -11.10 12.10 -14.56
C ARG A 20 -10.29 12.98 -13.58
N PRO A 21 -10.85 13.99 -12.88
CA PRO A 21 -10.06 14.79 -11.94
C PRO A 21 -9.51 13.97 -10.77
N GLN A 22 -10.30 13.06 -10.20
CA GLN A 22 -9.88 12.21 -9.09
C GLN A 22 -8.77 11.23 -9.52
N LEU A 23 -8.91 10.63 -10.70
CA LEU A 23 -7.88 9.76 -11.25
C LEU A 23 -6.58 10.50 -11.57
N LYS A 24 -6.65 11.76 -12.01
CA LYS A 24 -5.46 12.59 -12.24
C LYS A 24 -4.72 12.87 -10.93
N GLU A 25 -5.45 13.19 -9.87
CA GLU A 25 -4.86 13.41 -8.55
C GLU A 25 -4.25 12.13 -7.99
N PHE A 26 -4.97 11.01 -8.05
CA PHE A 26 -4.44 9.70 -7.70
C PHE A 26 -3.17 9.37 -8.48
N TRP A 27 -3.16 9.56 -9.80
CA TRP A 27 -2.00 9.28 -10.64
C TRP A 27 -0.79 10.15 -10.29
N LYS A 28 -1.00 11.41 -9.91
CA LYS A 28 0.05 12.32 -9.48
C LYS A 28 0.79 11.76 -8.25
N TYR A 29 0.07 11.32 -7.22
CA TYR A 29 0.67 10.78 -5.99
C TYR A 29 1.20 9.35 -6.18
N ALA A 30 0.45 8.50 -6.88
CA ALA A 30 0.87 7.13 -7.18
C ALA A 30 2.22 7.08 -7.89
N LYS A 31 2.51 8.03 -8.79
CA LYS A 31 3.79 8.09 -9.50
C LYS A 31 5.00 8.34 -8.57
N VAL A 32 4.80 9.02 -7.45
CA VAL A 32 5.90 9.35 -6.52
C VAL A 32 5.99 8.33 -5.39
N GLU A 33 4.85 7.85 -4.90
CA GLU A 33 4.80 7.01 -3.70
C GLU A 33 4.80 5.52 -4.00
N LEU A 34 4.20 5.10 -5.12
CA LEU A 34 4.09 3.69 -5.51
C LEU A 34 5.11 3.29 -6.59
N SER A 35 5.98 4.21 -7.02
CA SER A 35 7.04 3.87 -7.96
C SER A 35 8.08 2.98 -7.28
N PRO A 36 8.57 1.92 -7.96
CA PRO A 36 9.62 1.09 -7.41
C PRO A 36 10.87 1.94 -7.12
N PRO A 37 11.52 1.73 -5.96
CA PRO A 37 12.68 2.52 -5.56
C PRO A 37 13.84 2.31 -6.53
N LEU A 38 14.69 3.34 -6.66
CA LEU A 38 15.90 3.23 -7.48
C LEU A 38 16.96 2.39 -6.75
N PRO A 39 17.89 1.73 -7.48
CA PRO A 39 18.97 0.95 -6.87
C PRO A 39 19.81 1.71 -5.84
N GLY A 40 19.96 3.03 -6.00
CA GLY A 40 20.68 3.89 -5.04
C GLY A 40 19.98 4.01 -3.68
N ASP A 41 18.66 3.89 -3.62
CA ASP A 41 17.91 3.91 -2.37
C ASP A 41 17.94 2.58 -1.63
N PHE A 42 18.34 1.50 -2.31
CA PHE A 42 18.47 0.17 -1.71
C PHE A 42 19.51 0.14 -0.58
N GLN A 43 20.58 0.94 -0.68
CA GLN A 43 21.57 1.07 0.39
C GLN A 43 20.98 1.71 1.66
N LYS A 44 20.11 2.71 1.50
CA LYS A 44 19.38 3.34 2.61
C LYS A 44 18.44 2.34 3.27
N LEU A 45 17.68 1.58 2.47
CA LEU A 45 16.78 0.53 2.96
C LEU A 45 17.52 -0.56 3.73
N GLN A 46 18.66 -1.04 3.22
CA GLN A 46 19.49 -2.01 3.93
C GLN A 46 20.00 -1.47 5.27
N THR A 47 20.39 -0.20 5.31
CA THR A 47 20.89 0.44 6.53
C THR A 47 19.77 0.59 7.55
N ALA A 48 18.57 1.00 7.13
CA ALA A 48 17.37 1.05 7.96
C ALA A 48 16.98 -0.33 8.50
N ALA A 49 16.99 -1.38 7.67
CA ALA A 49 16.71 -2.74 8.13
C ALA A 49 17.72 -3.23 9.19
N LYS A 50 19.01 -2.89 9.03
CA LYS A 50 20.06 -3.22 10.00
C LYS A 50 19.88 -2.49 11.33
N SER A 51 19.46 -1.21 11.32
CA SER A 51 19.20 -0.46 12.56
C SER A 51 17.98 -1.00 13.32
N THR A 52 16.92 -1.41 12.61
CA THR A 52 15.77 -2.11 13.21
C THR A 52 16.15 -3.46 13.83
N LYS A 53 17.10 -4.19 13.23
CA LYS A 53 17.61 -5.44 13.81
C LYS A 53 18.37 -5.20 15.13
N LYS A 54 19.13 -4.10 15.22
CA LYS A 54 19.80 -3.68 16.46
C LYS A 54 18.79 -3.37 17.57
N LEU A 55 17.70 -2.66 17.24
CA LEU A 55 16.60 -2.39 18.16
C LEU A 55 15.99 -3.68 18.75
N LYS A 56 15.83 -4.76 17.97
CA LYS A 56 15.37 -6.06 18.50
C LYS A 56 16.34 -6.71 19.49
N THR A 57 17.64 -6.49 19.36
CA THR A 57 18.66 -6.95 20.32
C THR A 57 18.62 -6.13 21.62
N ASP A 58 18.40 -4.81 21.53
CA ASP A 58 18.28 -3.93 22.69
C ASP A 58 17.01 -4.22 23.53
N VAL A 59 16.01 -4.83 22.90
CA VAL A 59 14.74 -5.25 23.50
C VAL A 59 14.84 -6.53 24.35
N LYS A 60 15.86 -7.37 24.13
CA LYS A 60 16.07 -8.58 24.95
C LYS A 60 16.44 -8.25 26.42
N GLY A 61 16.82 -7.02 26.73
CA GLY A 61 16.92 -6.54 28.11
C GLY A 61 15.54 -6.10 28.61
N LEU A 62 15.08 -6.65 29.73
CA LEU A 62 13.75 -6.43 30.33
C LEU A 62 13.35 -4.96 30.61
N GLY A 63 14.23 -3.97 30.38
CA GLY A 63 13.96 -2.53 30.51
C GLY A 63 14.20 -1.72 29.23
N GLY A 64 14.19 -2.36 28.07
CA GLY A 64 14.53 -1.73 26.78
C GLY A 64 13.48 -0.75 26.25
N ARG A 65 13.95 0.20 25.41
CA ARG A 65 13.25 1.29 24.68
C ARG A 65 11.83 1.05 24.14
N LEU A 66 11.32 -0.17 24.10
CA LEU A 66 9.92 -0.46 23.73
C LEU A 66 8.91 0.03 24.77
N GLY A 67 9.27 0.05 26.06
CA GLY A 67 8.42 0.62 27.11
C GLY A 67 8.30 2.14 27.03
N GLN A 68 9.14 2.81 26.22
CA GLN A 68 9.13 4.26 26.01
C GLN A 68 8.32 4.68 24.77
N VAL A 69 7.81 3.73 23.99
CA VAL A 69 7.03 4.04 22.78
C VAL A 69 5.61 4.42 23.19
N THR A 70 5.12 5.54 22.67
CA THR A 70 3.75 5.98 22.96
C THR A 70 2.73 5.11 22.24
N VAL A 71 1.52 4.97 22.79
CA VAL A 71 0.44 4.17 22.17
C VAL A 71 0.13 4.64 20.75
N ARG A 72 0.20 5.95 20.51
CA ARG A 72 -0.01 6.54 19.17
C ARG A 72 1.03 6.04 18.17
N GLU A 73 2.31 6.02 18.54
CA GLU A 73 3.39 5.55 17.67
C GLU A 73 3.29 4.04 17.43
N ALA A 74 2.99 3.27 18.47
CA ALA A 74 2.75 1.84 18.33
C ALA A 74 1.61 1.55 17.36
N TRP A 75 0.51 2.30 17.47
CA TRP A 75 -0.65 2.15 16.59
C TRP A 75 -0.33 2.48 15.13
N LEU A 76 0.38 3.59 14.88
CA LEU A 76 0.81 3.96 13.52
C LEU A 76 1.70 2.88 12.90
N ASN A 77 2.66 2.35 13.66
CA ASN A 77 3.55 1.30 13.19
C ASN A 77 2.79 0.00 12.86
N ILE A 78 1.74 -0.33 13.63
CA ILE A 78 0.86 -1.47 13.35
C ILE A 78 0.11 -1.27 12.04
N LEU A 79 -0.50 -0.09 11.83
CA LEU A 79 -1.23 0.20 10.59
C LEU A 79 -0.34 0.06 9.35
N VAL A 80 0.86 0.63 9.39
CA VAL A 80 1.85 0.50 8.30
C VAL A 80 2.27 -0.97 8.11
N THR A 81 2.43 -1.73 9.20
CA THR A 81 2.77 -3.16 9.10
C THR A 81 1.66 -3.96 8.41
N VAL A 82 0.39 -3.68 8.74
CA VAL A 82 -0.76 -4.31 8.10
C VAL A 82 -0.84 -3.97 6.62
N GLU A 83 -0.54 -2.73 6.25
CA GLU A 83 -0.48 -2.30 4.84
C GLU A 83 0.56 -3.12 4.04
N VAL A 84 1.79 -3.24 4.56
CA VAL A 84 2.86 -4.02 3.91
C VAL A 84 2.48 -5.49 3.74
N VAL A 85 1.83 -6.09 4.75
CA VAL A 85 1.33 -7.48 4.67
C VAL A 85 0.21 -7.61 3.62
N THR A 86 -0.65 -6.60 3.50
CA THR A 86 -1.73 -6.61 2.50
C THR A 86 -1.18 -6.57 1.07
N TRP A 87 -0.09 -5.81 0.83
CA TRP A 87 0.61 -5.82 -0.46
C TRP A 87 1.16 -7.19 -0.84
N PHE A 88 1.63 -7.98 0.13
CA PHE A 88 2.05 -9.37 -0.12
C PHE A 88 0.89 -10.24 -0.64
N TYR A 89 -0.28 -10.17 0.01
CA TYR A 89 -1.47 -10.90 -0.44
C TYR A 89 -2.00 -10.39 -1.79
N MET A 90 -1.88 -9.10 -2.08
CA MET A 90 -2.22 -8.55 -3.40
C MET A 90 -1.34 -9.20 -4.49
N GLY A 91 -0.05 -9.40 -4.22
CA GLY A 91 0.85 -10.15 -5.09
C GLY A 91 0.41 -11.61 -5.30
N GLU A 92 -0.07 -12.28 -4.25
CA GLU A 92 -0.62 -13.63 -4.33
C GLU A 92 -1.89 -13.70 -5.21
N VAL A 93 -2.80 -12.73 -5.08
CA VAL A 93 -4.00 -12.62 -5.93
C VAL A 93 -3.62 -12.43 -7.41
N ILE A 94 -2.63 -11.57 -7.70
CA ILE A 94 -2.08 -11.41 -9.06
C ILE A 94 -1.46 -12.71 -9.56
N GLY A 95 -0.69 -13.41 -8.72
CA GLY A 95 -0.06 -14.69 -9.05
C GLY A 95 -1.07 -15.80 -9.35
N ARG A 96 -2.16 -15.88 -8.56
CA ARG A 96 -3.27 -16.82 -8.78
C ARG A 96 -4.16 -16.46 -9.98
N ARG A 97 -4.16 -15.19 -10.39
CA ARG A 97 -5.10 -14.62 -11.39
C ARG A 97 -6.57 -14.84 -11.03
N HIS A 98 -6.89 -14.99 -9.75
CA HIS A 98 -8.24 -15.22 -9.27
C HIS A 98 -8.45 -14.51 -7.92
N PHE A 99 -9.59 -13.84 -7.78
CA PHE A 99 -9.90 -13.05 -6.58
C PHE A 99 -10.34 -13.91 -5.39
N VAL A 100 -10.91 -15.09 -5.64
CA VAL A 100 -11.50 -15.94 -4.58
C VAL A 100 -10.87 -17.33 -4.58
N GLY A 101 -9.86 -17.54 -3.73
CA GLY A 101 -9.20 -18.84 -3.59
C GLY A 101 -8.45 -19.31 -4.85
N TYR A 102 -7.87 -20.51 -4.76
CA TYR A 102 -7.27 -21.19 -5.91
C TYR A 102 -8.34 -21.85 -6.76
N LYS A 103 -8.23 -21.72 -8.08
CA LYS A 103 -9.02 -22.52 -9.01
C LYS A 103 -8.41 -23.92 -9.05
N VAL A 104 -8.94 -24.82 -8.22
CA VAL A 104 -8.69 -26.27 -8.26
C VAL A 104 -9.47 -26.92 -9.39
#